data_AF-A0A5Q2NL58-F1
#
_entry.id   AF-A0A5Q2NL58-F1
#
_cell.length_a   1.000
_cell.length_b   1.000
_cell.length_c   1.000
_cell.angle_alpha   90.00
_cell.angle_beta   90.00
_cell.angle_gamma   90.00
#
_symmetry.space_group_name_H-M   'P 1'
#
loop_
_entity.id
_entity.type
_entity.pdbx_description
1 polymer ?
#
loop_
_entity_poly.entity_id
_entity_poly.type
_entity_poly.pdbx_seq_one_letter_code
_entity_poly.pdbx_strand_id
1 'polypeptide(L)'
;MDGLAEGFRSRSPEFRLTFKGGHEQLVELMPELVQQGLYQDDYTAYVLQSYAYKIRSAAGTSTITMTAKYRETPEQTAEVARRSKEIVASLVRPGMSEEQKAGAIHDWIVRHVRYDESLTRYTAYEALELRSAVCQGYALLAYRMLTDAGLEARIAEGTVDTGDHAWNLVRIDGSWHHMDTTWDDPLPDRGDEVSRRYYLLSDEEMRQDHEWTKPYPEAPESLPAVRKR
;
A
#
# COMPACT_ATOMS: atom_id res chain seq x y z
N MET A 1 -8.67 8.13 -19.09
CA MET A 1 -8.13 7.13 -18.14
C MET A 1 -8.42 7.53 -16.71
N ASP A 2 -8.35 8.84 -16.40
CA ASP A 2 -8.58 9.42 -15.07
C ASP A 2 -9.88 8.98 -14.38
N GLY A 3 -10.96 8.78 -15.13
CA GLY A 3 -12.24 8.38 -14.56
C GLY A 3 -12.26 6.99 -13.90
N LEU A 4 -11.49 6.01 -14.40
CA LEU A 4 -11.38 4.69 -13.73
C LEU A 4 -10.64 4.83 -12.41
N ALA A 5 -9.50 5.52 -12.42
CA ALA A 5 -8.70 5.73 -11.23
C ALA A 5 -9.47 6.54 -10.17
N GLU A 6 -10.18 7.60 -10.57
CA GLU A 6 -11.06 8.39 -9.70
C GLU A 6 -12.21 7.54 -9.15
N GLY A 7 -12.85 6.74 -10.00
CA GLY A 7 -13.90 5.81 -9.59
C GLY A 7 -13.44 4.83 -8.53
N PHE A 8 -12.28 4.20 -8.70
CA PHE A 8 -11.73 3.29 -7.69
C PHE A 8 -11.30 4.04 -6.41
N ARG A 9 -10.67 5.21 -6.53
CA ARG A 9 -10.27 6.05 -5.38
C ARG A 9 -11.46 6.49 -4.52
N SER A 10 -12.65 6.64 -5.11
CA SER A 10 -13.86 6.99 -4.36
C SER A 10 -14.31 5.92 -3.37
N ARG A 11 -13.80 4.68 -3.50
CA ARG A 11 -14.28 3.49 -2.75
C ARG A 11 -15.78 3.22 -2.93
N SER A 12 -16.41 3.79 -3.97
CA SER A 12 -17.81 3.53 -4.27
C SER A 12 -18.00 2.11 -4.79
N PRO A 13 -18.97 1.34 -4.27
CA PRO A 13 -19.23 -0.02 -4.72
C PRO A 13 -19.75 -0.08 -6.17
N GLU A 14 -20.28 1.03 -6.69
CA GLU A 14 -20.63 1.18 -8.10
C GLU A 14 -20.24 2.58 -8.59
N PHE A 15 -19.64 2.66 -9.78
CA PHE A 15 -19.46 3.92 -10.50
C PHE A 15 -19.58 3.70 -12.01
N ARG A 16 -19.84 4.79 -12.74
CA ARG A 16 -20.12 4.73 -14.17
C ARG A 16 -19.22 5.66 -14.95
N LEU A 17 -18.81 5.20 -16.12
CA LEU A 17 -17.96 5.94 -17.04
C LEU A 17 -18.56 5.92 -18.43
N THR A 18 -18.32 6.98 -19.21
CA THR A 18 -18.78 7.08 -20.58
C THR A 18 -17.60 7.23 -21.51
N PHE A 19 -17.56 6.41 -22.56
CA PHE A 19 -16.51 6.36 -23.56
C PHE A 19 -17.11 6.57 -24.95
N LYS A 20 -16.42 7.37 -25.77
CA LYS A 20 -16.72 7.47 -27.21
C LYS A 20 -15.99 6.34 -27.91
N GLY A 21 -16.72 5.45 -28.57
CA GLY A 21 -16.13 4.26 -29.20
C GLY A 21 -17.10 3.10 -29.31
N GLY A 22 -16.80 2.21 -30.26
CA GLY A 22 -17.55 0.97 -30.47
C GLY A 22 -17.38 -0.03 -29.33
N HIS A 23 -18.32 -0.97 -29.23
CA HIS A 23 -18.37 -1.97 -28.17
C HIS A 23 -17.10 -2.86 -28.15
N GLU A 24 -16.72 -3.42 -29.29
CA GLU A 24 -15.63 -4.38 -29.42
C GLU A 24 -14.27 -3.80 -29.01
N GLN A 25 -13.94 -2.61 -29.54
CA GLN A 25 -12.70 -1.91 -29.18
C GLN A 25 -12.62 -1.63 -27.67
N LEU A 26 -13.74 -1.29 -27.04
CA LEU A 26 -13.74 -1.02 -25.61
C LEU A 26 -13.54 -2.30 -24.79
N VAL A 27 -14.18 -3.41 -25.18
CA VAL A 27 -14.02 -4.71 -24.52
C VAL A 27 -12.56 -5.15 -24.53
N GLU A 28 -11.86 -4.99 -25.65
CA GLU A 28 -10.44 -5.35 -25.78
C GLU A 28 -9.53 -4.50 -24.89
N LEU A 29 -9.82 -3.21 -24.74
CA LEU A 29 -9.01 -2.27 -23.95
C LEU A 29 -9.28 -2.35 -22.44
N MET A 30 -10.42 -2.92 -22.01
CA MET A 30 -10.84 -2.87 -20.61
C MET A 30 -9.84 -3.45 -19.60
N PRO A 31 -9.22 -4.63 -19.83
CA PRO A 31 -8.24 -5.18 -18.90
C PRO A 31 -7.09 -4.21 -18.64
N GLU A 32 -6.53 -3.63 -19.71
CA GLU A 32 -5.43 -2.65 -19.62
C GLU A 32 -5.89 -1.36 -18.94
N LEU A 33 -7.06 -0.84 -19.29
CA LEU A 33 -7.59 0.40 -18.69
C LEU A 33 -7.84 0.24 -17.19
N VAL A 34 -8.38 -0.89 -16.74
CA VAL A 34 -8.56 -1.18 -15.31
C VAL A 34 -7.21 -1.31 -14.63
N GLN A 35 -6.30 -2.07 -15.22
CA GLN A 35 -4.94 -2.25 -14.71
C GLN A 35 -4.22 -0.91 -14.52
N GLN A 36 -4.24 -0.04 -15.53
CA GLN A 36 -3.68 1.32 -15.46
C GLN A 36 -4.40 2.20 -14.42
N GLY A 37 -5.71 2.04 -14.25
CA GLY A 37 -6.47 2.75 -13.22
C GLY A 37 -6.08 2.36 -11.80
N LEU A 38 -5.79 1.08 -11.58
CA LEU A 38 -5.38 0.55 -10.27
C LEU A 38 -3.90 0.84 -9.95
N TYR A 39 -3.00 0.74 -10.92
CA TYR A 39 -1.56 1.00 -10.70
C TYR A 39 -1.19 2.46 -10.47
N GLN A 40 -2.15 3.40 -10.57
CA GLN A 40 -1.92 4.79 -10.18
C GLN A 40 -1.92 5.01 -8.67
N ASP A 41 -2.46 4.07 -7.90
CA ASP A 41 -2.51 4.16 -6.44
C ASP A 41 -2.44 2.76 -5.84
N ASP A 42 -1.24 2.38 -5.41
CA ASP A 42 -1.00 1.06 -4.81
C ASP A 42 -1.99 0.78 -3.67
N TYR A 43 -2.32 1.78 -2.84
CA TYR A 43 -3.29 1.60 -1.76
C TYR A 43 -4.65 1.13 -2.30
N THR A 44 -5.15 1.75 -3.37
CA THR A 44 -6.39 1.34 -4.04
C THR A 44 -6.33 -0.10 -4.55
N ALA A 45 -5.20 -0.50 -5.14
CA ALA A 45 -5.02 -1.86 -5.65
C ALA A 45 -5.14 -2.91 -4.53
N TYR A 46 -4.57 -2.67 -3.35
CA TYR A 46 -4.57 -3.62 -2.23
C TYR A 46 -5.86 -3.64 -1.40
N VAL A 47 -6.63 -2.54 -1.38
CA VAL A 47 -7.95 -2.55 -0.73
C VAL A 47 -9.07 -3.05 -1.64
N LEU A 48 -8.86 -3.17 -2.95
CA LEU A 48 -9.83 -3.75 -3.87
C LEU A 48 -9.86 -5.28 -3.71
N GLN A 49 -10.97 -5.82 -3.22
CA GLN A 49 -11.15 -7.27 -3.07
C GLN A 49 -11.56 -7.93 -4.38
N SER A 50 -12.47 -7.31 -5.12
CA SER A 50 -12.92 -7.80 -6.42
C SER A 50 -13.60 -6.70 -7.20
N TYR A 51 -13.67 -6.85 -8.52
CA TYR A 51 -14.46 -5.98 -9.38
C TYR A 51 -15.10 -6.77 -10.52
N ALA A 52 -16.16 -6.21 -11.07
CA ALA A 52 -16.80 -6.64 -12.31
C ALA A 52 -17.19 -5.40 -13.11
N TYR A 53 -17.39 -5.56 -14.41
CA TYR A 53 -17.87 -4.47 -15.25
C TYR A 53 -18.90 -4.93 -16.27
N LYS A 54 -19.77 -4.01 -16.66
CA LYS A 54 -20.75 -4.18 -17.73
C LYS A 54 -20.62 -3.04 -18.72
N ILE A 55 -20.54 -3.36 -20.00
CA ILE A 55 -20.50 -2.37 -21.08
C ILE A 55 -21.85 -2.36 -21.79
N ARG A 56 -22.43 -1.17 -21.95
CA ARG A 56 -23.62 -0.94 -22.78
C ARG A 56 -23.29 0.09 -23.84
N SER A 57 -23.55 -0.23 -25.11
CA SER A 57 -23.21 0.65 -26.23
C SER A 57 -24.47 1.09 -26.98
N ALA A 58 -24.58 2.39 -27.25
CA ALA A 58 -25.66 2.99 -28.01
C ALA A 58 -25.14 4.20 -28.79
N ALA A 59 -25.47 4.29 -30.09
CA ALA A 59 -25.15 5.44 -30.95
C ALA A 59 -23.69 5.93 -30.86
N GLY A 60 -22.73 5.00 -30.92
CA GLY A 60 -21.28 5.32 -30.88
C GLY A 60 -20.73 5.71 -29.51
N THR A 61 -21.56 5.62 -28.46
CA THR A 61 -21.17 5.85 -27.07
C THR A 61 -21.33 4.57 -26.27
N SER A 62 -20.36 4.27 -25.42
CA SER A 62 -20.36 3.12 -24.53
C SER A 62 -20.33 3.58 -23.07
N THR A 63 -21.28 3.10 -22.27
CA THR A 63 -21.32 3.27 -20.82
C THR A 63 -20.75 2.02 -20.16
N ILE A 64 -19.81 2.23 -19.24
CA ILE A 64 -19.24 1.19 -18.39
C ILE A 64 -19.80 1.36 -17.00
N THR A 65 -20.46 0.33 -16.48
CA THR A 65 -20.79 0.23 -15.06
C THR A 65 -19.77 -0.65 -14.40
N MET A 66 -18.96 -0.08 -13.51
CA MET A 66 -18.03 -0.80 -12.65
C MET A 66 -18.74 -1.14 -11.34
N THR A 67 -18.63 -2.39 -10.91
CA THR A 67 -19.03 -2.84 -9.58
C THR A 67 -17.79 -3.32 -8.86
N ALA A 68 -17.50 -2.78 -7.68
CA ALA A 68 -16.30 -3.08 -6.93
C ALA A 68 -16.64 -3.45 -5.48
N LYS A 69 -15.91 -4.41 -4.93
CA LYS A 69 -15.93 -4.74 -3.52
C LYS A 69 -14.57 -4.35 -2.93
N TYR A 70 -14.59 -3.56 -1.88
CA TYR A 70 -13.38 -3.14 -1.17
C TYR A 70 -13.34 -3.77 0.22
N ARG A 71 -12.13 -3.86 0.77
CA ARG A 71 -11.88 -4.26 2.15
C ARG A 71 -12.16 -3.13 3.15
N GLU A 72 -12.10 -1.88 2.68
CA GLU A 72 -12.44 -0.67 3.45
C GLU A 72 -13.70 0.01 2.87
N THR A 73 -14.54 0.57 3.74
CA THR A 73 -15.58 1.52 3.31
C THR A 73 -14.98 2.92 3.05
N PRO A 74 -15.68 3.81 2.33
CA PRO A 74 -15.24 5.19 2.15
C PRO A 74 -14.94 5.90 3.48
N GLU A 75 -15.75 5.65 4.52
CA GLU A 75 -15.58 6.24 5.86
C GLU A 75 -14.32 5.70 6.54
N GLN A 76 -14.04 4.40 6.43
CA GLN A 76 -12.83 3.80 6.98
C GLN A 76 -11.58 4.35 6.29
N THR A 77 -11.57 4.42 4.95
CA THR A 77 -10.44 5.03 4.20
C THR A 77 -10.27 6.51 4.55
N ALA A 78 -11.36 7.27 4.75
CA ALA A 78 -11.29 8.67 5.18
C ALA A 78 -10.75 8.80 6.63
N GLU A 79 -11.09 7.87 7.50
CA GLU A 79 -10.57 7.85 8.87
C GLU A 79 -9.08 7.52 8.90
N VAL A 80 -8.63 6.50 8.16
CA VAL A 80 -7.19 6.22 7.96
C VAL A 80 -6.47 7.47 7.45
N ALA A 81 -7.06 8.15 6.47
CA ALA A 81 -6.50 9.38 5.91
C ALA A 81 -6.32 10.50 6.93
N ARG A 82 -7.29 10.67 7.82
CA ARG A 82 -7.26 11.70 8.86
C ARG A 82 -6.25 11.34 9.95
N ARG A 83 -6.33 10.13 10.48
CA ARG A 83 -5.51 9.63 11.59
C ARG A 83 -4.04 9.49 11.21
N SER A 84 -3.75 8.99 10.01
CA SER A 84 -2.38 8.94 9.47
C SER A 84 -1.73 10.32 9.49
N LYS A 85 -2.41 11.35 8.96
CA LYS A 85 -1.90 12.72 8.97
C LYS A 85 -1.66 13.27 10.37
N GLU A 86 -2.55 12.99 11.32
CA GLU A 86 -2.38 13.40 12.72
C GLU A 86 -1.14 12.77 13.35
N ILE A 87 -0.94 11.47 13.15
CA ILE A 87 0.20 10.74 13.68
C ILE A 87 1.48 11.22 13.02
N VAL A 88 1.51 11.30 11.68
CA VAL A 88 2.67 11.80 10.93
C VAL A 88 3.06 13.20 11.36
N ALA A 89 2.10 14.11 11.57
CA ALA A 89 2.38 15.46 12.08
C ALA A 89 2.99 15.47 13.51
N SER A 90 2.72 14.45 14.32
CA SER A 90 3.34 14.29 15.64
C SER A 90 4.74 13.68 15.59
N LEU A 91 5.04 12.86 14.57
CA LEU A 91 6.31 12.17 14.38
C LEU A 91 7.33 12.99 13.60
N VAL A 92 6.88 13.71 12.57
CA VAL A 92 7.72 14.40 11.59
C VAL A 92 7.80 15.88 11.90
N ARG A 93 9.02 16.38 12.12
CA ARG A 93 9.31 17.77 12.42
C ARG A 93 10.05 18.45 11.26
N PRO A 94 9.94 19.78 11.11
CA PRO A 94 10.76 20.51 10.15
C PRO A 94 12.25 20.21 10.33
N GLY A 95 12.94 19.95 9.22
CA GLY A 95 14.38 19.66 9.21
C GLY A 95 14.76 18.18 9.37
N MET A 96 13.80 17.27 9.55
CA MET A 96 14.10 15.82 9.50
C MET A 96 14.46 15.37 8.08
N SER A 97 15.50 14.55 7.96
CA SER A 97 15.85 13.86 6.69
C SER A 97 14.78 12.84 6.30
N GLU A 98 14.79 12.40 5.04
CA GLU A 98 13.86 11.37 4.57
C GLU A 98 14.01 10.07 5.37
N GLU A 99 15.25 9.64 5.63
CA GLU A 99 15.55 8.48 6.47
C GLU A 99 14.97 8.64 7.89
N GLN A 100 15.14 9.81 8.51
CA GLN A 100 14.60 10.07 9.86
C GLN A 100 13.08 10.00 9.89
N LYS A 101 12.40 10.50 8.84
CA LYS A 101 10.94 10.41 8.71
C LYS A 101 10.49 8.96 8.58
N ALA A 102 11.09 8.22 7.64
CA ALA A 102 10.80 6.81 7.42
C ALA A 102 11.03 5.99 8.70
N GLY A 103 12.13 6.24 9.40
CA GLY A 103 12.48 5.57 10.65
C GLY A 103 11.52 5.87 11.79
N ALA A 104 11.02 7.10 11.91
CA ALA A 104 10.03 7.46 12.93
C ALA A 104 8.67 6.79 12.67
N ILE A 105 8.26 6.71 11.39
CA ILE A 105 7.02 6.06 10.97
C ILE A 105 7.11 4.54 11.17
N HIS A 106 8.18 3.92 10.69
CA HIS A 106 8.49 2.50 10.89
C HIS A 106 8.38 2.12 12.38
N ASP A 107 9.15 2.81 13.22
CA ASP A 107 9.18 2.58 14.66
C ASP A 107 7.81 2.76 15.31
N TRP A 108 7.01 3.72 14.83
CA TRP A 108 5.67 3.93 15.35
C TRP A 108 4.77 2.75 14.99
N ILE A 109 4.77 2.29 13.74
CA ILE A 109 3.94 1.16 13.30
C ILE A 109 4.29 -0.11 14.09
N VAL A 110 5.57 -0.46 14.16
CA VAL A 110 6.03 -1.66 14.89
C VAL A 110 5.62 -1.62 16.37
N ARG A 111 5.69 -0.45 17.03
CA ARG A 111 5.27 -0.35 18.43
C ARG A 111 3.75 -0.39 18.63
N HIS A 112 2.96 0.01 17.64
CA HIS A 112 1.52 0.27 17.83
C HIS A 112 0.60 -0.75 17.17
N VAL A 113 1.11 -1.58 16.26
CA VAL A 113 0.35 -2.63 15.58
C VAL A 113 0.87 -3.99 16.05
N ARG A 114 -0.01 -4.99 16.08
CA ARG A 114 0.31 -6.39 16.40
C ARG A 114 -0.09 -7.31 15.27
N TYR A 115 0.81 -8.25 14.94
CA TYR A 115 0.51 -9.22 13.90
C TYR A 115 -0.76 -10.01 14.23
N ASP A 116 -1.70 -10.02 13.30
CA ASP A 116 -2.93 -10.77 13.44
C ASP A 116 -2.71 -12.25 13.09
N GLU A 117 -2.36 -13.06 14.10
CA GLU A 117 -2.18 -14.51 13.94
C GLU A 117 -3.47 -15.24 13.54
N SER A 118 -4.65 -14.61 13.65
CA SER A 118 -5.91 -15.17 13.16
C SER A 118 -6.10 -15.04 11.64
N LEU A 119 -5.27 -14.22 10.99
CA LEU A 119 -5.29 -13.95 9.55
C LEU A 119 -6.64 -13.41 9.04
N THR A 120 -7.25 -12.49 9.78
CA THR A 120 -8.57 -11.92 9.44
C THR A 120 -8.57 -10.41 9.19
N ARG A 121 -7.51 -9.69 9.60
CA ARG A 121 -7.42 -8.23 9.54
C ARG A 121 -6.43 -7.78 8.46
N TYR A 122 -6.91 -7.21 7.36
CA TYR A 122 -6.12 -6.95 6.14
C TYR A 122 -5.96 -5.47 5.77
N THR A 123 -6.56 -4.56 6.53
CA THR A 123 -6.69 -3.15 6.16
C THR A 123 -5.82 -2.24 7.01
N ALA A 124 -5.49 -1.05 6.49
CA ALA A 124 -4.84 -0.03 7.31
C ALA A 124 -5.79 0.47 8.41
N TYR A 125 -7.10 0.48 8.16
CA TYR A 125 -8.09 0.80 9.18
C TYR A 125 -7.99 -0.15 10.39
N GLU A 126 -7.90 -1.46 10.16
CA GLU A 126 -7.73 -2.44 11.25
C GLU A 126 -6.37 -2.30 11.94
N ALA A 127 -5.29 -2.10 11.17
CA ALA A 127 -3.96 -1.83 11.73
C ALA A 127 -3.97 -0.58 12.64
N LEU A 128 -4.69 0.46 12.24
CA LEU A 128 -4.69 1.75 12.93
C LEU A 128 -5.65 1.82 14.12
N GLU A 129 -6.90 1.38 13.93
CA GLU A 129 -7.96 1.49 14.94
C GLU A 129 -8.03 0.28 15.85
N LEU A 130 -7.81 -0.92 15.32
CA LEU A 130 -7.81 -2.16 16.11
C LEU A 130 -6.41 -2.58 16.57
N ARG A 131 -5.37 -1.86 16.11
CA ARG A 131 -3.96 -2.13 16.44
C ARG A 131 -3.52 -3.54 16.05
N SER A 132 -4.12 -4.10 15.01
CA SER A 132 -3.80 -5.46 14.60
C SER A 132 -4.16 -5.72 13.14
N ALA A 133 -3.23 -6.33 12.41
CA ALA A 133 -3.40 -6.68 11.01
C ALA A 133 -2.39 -7.77 10.58
N VAL A 134 -2.63 -8.39 9.43
CA VAL A 134 -1.62 -9.17 8.70
C VAL A 134 -0.74 -8.24 7.86
N CYS A 135 0.24 -8.81 7.15
CA CYS A 135 1.21 -8.11 6.31
C CYS A 135 0.59 -7.03 5.40
N GLN A 136 -0.55 -7.33 4.77
CA GLN A 136 -1.24 -6.35 3.93
C GLN A 136 -1.66 -5.07 4.70
N GLY A 137 -2.18 -5.19 5.92
CA GLY A 137 -2.63 -4.02 6.68
C GLY A 137 -1.45 -3.18 7.19
N TYR A 138 -0.33 -3.82 7.53
CA TYR A 138 0.93 -3.14 7.82
C TYR A 138 1.42 -2.36 6.60
N ALA A 139 1.53 -3.02 5.45
CA ALA A 139 2.03 -2.40 4.22
C ALA A 139 1.15 -1.23 3.74
N LEU A 140 -0.18 -1.35 3.86
CA LEU A 140 -1.13 -0.28 3.57
C LEU A 140 -0.95 0.92 4.51
N LEU A 141 -0.80 0.69 5.83
CA LEU A 141 -0.62 1.75 6.82
C LEU A 141 0.73 2.45 6.64
N ALA A 142 1.80 1.68 6.44
CA ALA A 142 3.13 2.21 6.17
C ALA A 142 3.16 3.05 4.90
N TYR A 143 2.65 2.54 3.78
CA TYR A 143 2.51 3.32 2.53
C TYR A 143 1.81 4.64 2.78
N ARG A 144 0.69 4.61 3.52
CA ARG A 144 -0.09 5.81 3.78
C ARG A 144 0.64 6.84 4.64
N MET A 145 1.29 6.40 5.72
CA MET A 145 2.03 7.29 6.60
C MET A 145 3.29 7.87 5.93
N LEU A 146 4.01 7.08 5.13
CA LEU A 146 5.17 7.54 4.37
C LEU A 146 4.79 8.60 3.33
N THR A 147 3.71 8.35 2.58
CA THR A 147 3.21 9.31 1.58
C THR A 147 2.66 10.58 2.23
N ASP A 148 1.95 10.50 3.36
CA ASP A 148 1.53 11.67 4.14
C ASP A 148 2.74 12.46 4.71
N ALA A 149 3.91 11.83 4.89
CA ALA A 149 5.16 12.47 5.29
C ALA A 149 5.96 13.08 4.13
N GLY A 150 5.43 12.97 2.91
CA GLY A 150 6.04 13.48 1.68
C GLY A 150 7.12 12.58 1.08
N LEU A 151 7.16 11.30 1.47
CA LEU A 151 8.07 10.32 0.87
C LEU A 151 7.39 9.60 -0.29
N GLU A 152 8.15 9.26 -1.32
CA GLU A 152 7.68 8.32 -2.33
C GLU A 152 7.74 6.90 -1.76
N ALA A 153 6.62 6.18 -1.83
CA ALA A 153 6.52 4.81 -1.37
C ALA A 153 5.72 3.96 -2.36
N ARG A 154 5.98 2.67 -2.38
CA ARG A 154 5.22 1.64 -3.12
C ARG A 154 4.88 0.50 -2.18
N ILE A 155 3.83 -0.25 -2.50
CA ILE A 155 3.54 -1.54 -1.88
C ILE A 155 4.07 -2.61 -2.82
N ALA A 156 4.95 -3.46 -2.28
CA ALA A 156 5.47 -4.62 -2.98
C ALA A 156 4.77 -5.87 -2.45
N GLU A 157 4.64 -6.85 -3.34
CA GLU A 157 4.15 -8.19 -3.03
C GLU A 157 5.06 -9.25 -3.63
N GLY A 158 5.02 -10.42 -2.99
CA GLY A 158 5.77 -11.58 -3.36
C GLY A 158 5.44 -12.76 -2.48
N THR A 159 6.40 -13.67 -2.35
CA THR A 159 6.33 -14.86 -1.50
C THR A 159 7.51 -14.92 -0.56
N VAL A 160 7.26 -15.52 0.60
CA VAL A 160 8.23 -15.91 1.62
C VAL A 160 7.96 -17.37 1.98
N ASP A 161 8.79 -17.99 2.83
CA ASP A 161 8.64 -19.40 3.22
C ASP A 161 7.26 -19.74 3.84
N THR A 162 6.58 -18.74 4.42
CA THR A 162 5.26 -18.89 5.05
C THR A 162 4.08 -18.58 4.12
N GLY A 163 4.32 -18.20 2.86
CA GLY A 163 3.27 -17.94 1.86
C GLY A 163 3.36 -16.56 1.21
N ASP A 164 2.21 -16.04 0.76
CA ASP A 164 2.12 -14.71 0.15
C ASP A 164 2.43 -13.61 1.17
N HIS A 165 3.16 -12.58 0.75
CA HIS A 165 3.58 -11.50 1.62
C HIS A 165 3.56 -10.14 0.93
N ALA A 166 3.36 -9.10 1.72
CA ALA A 166 3.31 -7.71 1.28
C ALA A 166 4.13 -6.82 2.22
N TRP A 167 4.93 -5.95 1.64
CA TRP A 167 5.81 -5.00 2.34
C TRP A 167 5.90 -3.69 1.55
N ASN A 168 6.81 -2.78 1.92
CA ASN A 168 6.97 -1.49 1.24
C ASN A 168 8.33 -1.33 0.57
N LEU A 169 8.33 -0.55 -0.51
CA LEU A 169 9.52 0.14 -0.99
C LEU A 169 9.37 1.62 -0.67
N VAL A 170 10.44 2.26 -0.21
CA VAL A 170 10.47 3.69 0.09
C VAL A 170 11.68 4.33 -0.57
N ARG A 171 11.47 5.49 -1.18
CA ARG A 171 12.55 6.26 -1.79
C ARG A 171 13.15 7.21 -0.77
N ILE A 172 14.46 7.10 -0.56
CA ILE A 172 15.24 7.90 0.38
C ILE A 172 16.45 8.45 -0.37
N ASP A 173 16.63 9.77 -0.36
CA ASP A 173 17.75 10.48 -0.98
C ASP A 173 18.00 10.08 -2.46
N GLY A 174 16.92 9.75 -3.17
CA GLY A 174 16.92 9.40 -4.59
C GLY A 174 16.96 7.90 -4.91
N SER A 175 17.29 7.05 -3.94
CA SER A 175 17.39 5.58 -4.08
C SER A 175 16.21 4.87 -3.43
N TRP A 176 15.78 3.73 -3.98
CA TRP A 176 14.72 2.90 -3.39
C TRP A 176 15.31 1.93 -2.37
N HIS A 177 14.52 1.59 -1.35
CA HIS A 177 14.90 0.66 -0.29
C HIS A 177 13.69 -0.16 0.16
N HIS A 178 13.91 -1.41 0.50
CA HIS A 178 12.90 -2.28 1.09
C HIS A 178 12.66 -1.93 2.56
N MET A 179 11.40 -1.90 2.98
CA MET A 179 11.00 -1.71 4.36
C MET A 179 9.82 -2.63 4.70
N ASP A 180 10.03 -3.57 5.61
CA ASP A 180 9.02 -4.53 6.05
C ASP A 180 8.72 -4.38 7.54
N THR A 181 7.71 -3.55 7.83
CA THR A 181 7.23 -3.34 9.20
C THR A 181 6.59 -4.58 9.83
N THR A 182 6.20 -5.58 9.05
CA THR A 182 5.61 -6.82 9.58
C THR A 182 6.69 -7.74 10.10
N TRP A 183 7.77 -7.93 9.35
CA TRP A 183 8.88 -8.78 9.79
C TRP A 183 9.81 -8.07 10.79
N ASP A 184 9.67 -6.75 10.93
CA ASP A 184 10.26 -5.99 12.04
C ASP A 184 9.36 -5.88 13.29
N ASP A 185 8.15 -6.44 13.27
CA ASP A 185 7.31 -6.66 14.46
C ASP A 185 7.71 -7.96 15.19
N PRO A 186 8.35 -7.89 16.37
CA PRO A 186 8.88 -9.09 17.02
C PRO A 186 7.78 -10.05 17.47
N LEU A 187 7.93 -11.33 17.11
CA LEU A 187 7.09 -12.43 17.61
C LEU A 187 7.86 -13.33 18.59
N PRO A 188 7.25 -13.73 19.74
CA PRO A 188 5.98 -13.24 20.28
C PRO A 188 6.07 -11.76 20.65
N ASP A 189 4.94 -11.04 20.67
CA ASP A 189 4.90 -9.60 20.99
C ASP A 189 5.71 -9.27 22.25
N ARG A 190 6.65 -8.32 22.11
CA ARG A 190 7.56 -7.86 23.17
C ARG A 190 7.29 -6.43 23.62
N GLY A 191 6.10 -5.90 23.34
CA GLY A 191 5.70 -4.56 23.75
C GLY A 191 6.32 -3.47 22.86
N ASP A 192 7.19 -2.64 23.43
CA ASP A 192 7.78 -1.48 22.73
C ASP A 192 9.09 -1.81 21.98
N GLU A 193 9.49 -3.09 21.94
CA GLU A 193 10.65 -3.55 21.19
C GLU A 193 10.41 -3.36 19.69
N VAL A 194 11.41 -2.82 19.00
CA VAL A 194 11.38 -2.58 17.55
C VAL A 194 12.59 -3.27 16.94
N SER A 195 12.36 -4.25 16.07
CA SER A 195 13.40 -4.77 15.20
C SER A 195 13.63 -3.78 14.05
N ARG A 196 14.82 -3.83 13.44
CA ARG A 196 15.17 -3.10 12.21
C ARG A 196 15.98 -4.00 11.27
N ARG A 197 15.65 -5.29 11.27
CA ARG A 197 16.28 -6.32 10.43
C ARG A 197 15.84 -6.17 8.99
N TYR A 198 14.61 -5.71 8.73
CA TYR A 198 14.05 -5.51 7.39
C TYR A 198 13.80 -4.01 7.10
N TYR A 199 14.65 -3.15 7.68
CA TYR A 199 14.56 -1.70 7.55
C TYR A 199 15.60 -1.17 6.55
N LEU A 200 15.11 -0.60 5.44
CA LEU A 200 15.89 0.03 4.37
C LEU A 200 16.95 -0.89 3.74
N LEU A 201 16.55 -2.12 3.41
CA LEU A 201 17.40 -3.12 2.78
C LEU A 201 17.51 -2.93 1.26
N SER A 202 18.58 -3.48 0.67
CA SER A 202 18.73 -3.63 -0.78
C SER A 202 17.92 -4.81 -1.32
N ASP A 203 17.78 -4.88 -2.65
CA ASP A 203 17.23 -6.05 -3.36
C ASP A 203 18.01 -7.33 -2.99
N GLU A 204 19.35 -7.26 -2.91
CA GLU A 204 20.21 -8.42 -2.60
C GLU A 204 19.94 -8.97 -1.20
N GLU A 205 19.83 -8.09 -0.21
CA GLU A 205 19.55 -8.49 1.17
C GLU A 205 18.11 -9.00 1.33
N MET A 206 17.13 -8.31 0.71
CA MET A 206 15.73 -8.72 0.78
C MET A 206 15.50 -10.06 0.07
N ARG A 207 16.22 -10.35 -1.03
CA ARG A 207 16.12 -11.63 -1.76
C ARG A 207 16.67 -12.85 -1.02
N GLN A 208 17.23 -12.68 0.18
CA GLN A 208 17.64 -13.82 1.00
C GLN A 208 16.45 -14.68 1.44
N ASP A 209 15.28 -14.07 1.64
CA ASP A 209 14.06 -14.73 2.13
C ASP A 209 12.76 -14.20 1.52
N HIS A 210 12.82 -13.20 0.62
CA HIS A 210 11.68 -12.71 -0.15
C HIS A 210 11.85 -12.91 -1.66
N GLU A 211 10.77 -13.29 -2.33
CA GLU A 211 10.73 -13.42 -3.79
C GLU A 211 9.61 -12.57 -4.40
N TRP A 212 9.93 -11.68 -5.33
CA TRP A 212 8.94 -10.96 -6.14
C TRP A 212 9.23 -11.12 -7.64
N THR A 213 8.15 -11.16 -8.42
CA THR A 213 8.18 -11.33 -9.89
C THR A 213 7.66 -10.12 -10.64
N LYS A 214 6.90 -9.24 -9.97
CA LYS A 214 6.46 -7.96 -10.55
C LYS A 214 7.64 -7.00 -10.67
N PRO A 215 7.67 -6.15 -11.72
CA PRO A 215 8.70 -5.13 -11.85
C PRO A 215 8.47 -4.03 -10.81
N TYR A 216 9.38 -3.93 -9.85
CA TYR A 216 9.49 -2.82 -8.91
C TYR A 216 10.74 -1.99 -9.20
N PRO A 217 10.80 -0.73 -8.74
CA PRO A 217 12.05 0.02 -8.73
C PRO A 217 13.14 -0.75 -7.97
N GLU A 218 14.35 -0.77 -8.53
CA GLU A 218 15.51 -1.43 -7.94
C GLU A 218 15.96 -0.71 -6.67
N ALA A 219 16.19 -1.47 -5.60
CA ALA A 219 16.86 -1.00 -4.39
C ALA A 219 18.34 -1.46 -4.40
N PRO A 220 19.27 -0.63 -4.91
CA PRO A 220 20.63 -1.08 -5.19
C PRO A 220 21.51 -1.25 -3.95
N GLU A 221 21.19 -0.56 -2.85
CA GLU A 221 22.00 -0.53 -1.63
C GLU A 221 21.11 -0.42 -0.41
N SER A 222 21.63 -0.82 0.75
CA SER A 222 20.95 -0.62 2.02
C SER A 222 21.44 0.61 2.75
N LEU A 223 20.54 1.20 3.54
CA LEU A 223 20.91 2.27 4.46
C LEU A 223 21.12 1.66 5.85
N PRO A 224 22.32 1.78 6.43
CA PRO A 224 22.57 1.24 7.75
C PRO A 224 21.64 1.94 8.73
N ALA A 225 20.77 1.18 9.41
CA ALA A 225 19.91 1.70 10.46
C ALA A 225 20.75 2.58 11.39
N VAL A 226 20.46 3.89 11.45
CA VAL A 226 21.22 4.85 12.27
C VAL A 226 21.46 4.24 13.64
N ARG A 227 22.70 3.79 13.90
CA ARG A 227 23.11 3.36 15.22
C ARG A 227 22.98 4.59 16.10
N LYS A 228 21.94 4.63 16.94
CA LYS A 228 21.81 5.67 17.97
C LYS A 228 23.15 5.75 18.70
N ARG A 229 23.81 6.91 18.61
CA ARG A 229 24.92 7.26 19.48
C ARG A 229 24.42 7.41 20.91
#